data_AF-A0AAD9NAI2-F1
#
_entry.id   AF-A0AAD9NAI2-F1
#
_cell.length_a   1.000
_cell.length_b   1.000
_cell.length_c   1.000
_cell.angle_alpha   90.00
_cell.angle_beta   90.00
_cell.angle_gamma   90.00
#
_symmetry.space_group_name_H-M   'P 1'
#
loop_
_entity.id
_entity.type
_entity.pdbx_description
1 polymer ?
#
loop_
_entity_poly.entity_id
_entity_poly.type
_entity_poly.pdbx_seq_one_letter_code
_entity_poly.pdbx_strand_id
1 'polypeptide(L)'
;MSGTSLLMVRAIWRFLFYLIAFWYGIAVLWNKQYFWDTRHCWYGYPWQPIPDEIYWYYMIELGFYWSLVLSLFMDVKRKDFVEMIIHHVATIGLMCFSWADGMVRIGTLVLVVHDAVDYWMEGAKLAKYLRYDKLCDVLFVIFASMWFITRIVIYPVRLISCTLNEGHHIVGWFPMYYGFNFLLLVLQALDINWFIVIVRMAHVFITQGQPNGKNGTQVSNNNQAMPTCQITKW
;
A
#
# COMPACT_ATOMS: atom_id res chain seq x y z
N MET A 1 28.02 12.20 3.96
CA MET A 1 27.26 10.94 3.72
C MET A 1 27.11 10.77 2.21
N SER A 2 27.43 9.60 1.66
CA SER A 2 27.18 9.32 0.23
C SER A 2 25.67 9.27 -0.03
N GLY A 3 25.21 9.68 -1.22
CA GLY A 3 23.77 9.70 -1.55
C GLY A 3 23.07 8.35 -1.32
N THR A 4 23.80 7.24 -1.48
CA THR A 4 23.31 5.87 -1.23
C THR A 4 22.99 5.60 0.24
N SER A 5 23.80 6.12 1.17
CA SER A 5 23.58 5.93 2.61
C SER A 5 22.27 6.58 3.10
N LEU A 6 21.93 7.75 2.55
CA LEU A 6 20.68 8.45 2.88
C LEU A 6 19.44 7.72 2.34
N LEU A 7 19.53 7.10 1.16
CA LEU A 7 18.45 6.28 0.60
C LEU A 7 18.19 5.03 1.45
N MET A 8 19.27 4.40 1.92
CA MET A 8 19.18 3.23 2.79
C MET A 8 18.54 3.56 4.13
N VAL A 9 18.96 4.63 4.81
CA VAL A 9 18.36 5.06 6.09
C VAL A 9 16.86 5.32 5.94
N ARG A 10 16.45 6.02 4.87
CA ARG A 10 15.04 6.30 4.60
C ARG A 10 14.22 5.04 4.34
N ALA A 11 14.78 4.07 3.60
CA ALA A 11 14.11 2.80 3.37
C ALA A 11 14.02 1.93 4.62
N ILE A 12 15.05 1.92 5.49
CA ILE A 12 15.01 1.20 6.79
C ILE A 12 13.93 1.78 7.68
N TRP A 13 13.89 3.10 7.82
CA TRP A 13 12.90 3.78 8.64
C TRP A 13 11.46 3.42 8.22
N ARG A 14 11.16 3.52 6.92
CA ARG A 14 9.83 3.15 6.40
C ARG A 14 9.54 1.67 6.56
N PHE A 15 10.51 0.80 6.27
CA PHE A 15 10.36 -0.65 6.44
C PHE A 15 9.96 -1.01 7.88
N LEU A 16 10.69 -0.47 8.87
CA LEU A 16 10.41 -0.73 10.28
C LEU A 16 9.04 -0.17 10.69
N PHE A 17 8.70 1.04 10.24
CA PHE A 17 7.40 1.63 10.54
C PHE A 17 6.26 0.76 9.99
N TYR A 18 6.26 0.46 8.69
CA TYR A 18 5.20 -0.34 8.06
C TYR A 18 5.10 -1.74 8.67
N LEU A 19 6.23 -2.36 9.01
CA LEU A 19 6.23 -3.68 9.64
C LEU A 19 5.54 -3.62 11.01
N ILE A 20 5.90 -2.65 11.85
CA ILE A 20 5.33 -2.50 13.20
C ILE A 20 3.86 -2.10 13.11
N ALA A 21 3.52 -1.13 12.26
CA ALA A 21 2.15 -0.65 12.07
C ALA A 21 1.22 -1.78 11.63
N PHE A 22 1.62 -2.57 10.63
CA PHE A 22 0.84 -3.70 10.15
C PHE A 22 0.58 -4.74 11.26
N TRP A 23 1.61 -5.20 11.96
CA TRP A 23 1.45 -6.20 13.02
C TRP A 23 0.66 -5.67 14.22
N TYR A 24 0.84 -4.39 14.56
CA TYR A 24 0.04 -3.74 15.59
C TYR A 24 -1.44 -3.65 15.17
N GLY A 25 -1.72 -3.25 13.94
CA GLY A 25 -3.06 -3.21 13.34
C GLY A 25 -3.75 -4.58 13.38
N ILE A 26 -3.05 -5.65 12.99
CA ILE A 26 -3.56 -7.02 13.12
C ILE A 26 -3.86 -7.36 14.59
N ALA A 27 -2.95 -7.07 15.52
CA ALA A 27 -3.13 -7.40 16.93
C ALA A 27 -4.36 -6.69 17.55
N VAL A 28 -4.57 -5.40 17.27
CA VAL A 28 -5.69 -4.63 17.84
C VAL A 28 -7.03 -4.96 17.16
N LEU A 29 -7.02 -5.35 15.88
CA LEU A 29 -8.23 -5.66 15.12
C LEU A 29 -8.67 -7.12 15.23
N TRP A 30 -7.78 -8.06 15.54
CA TRP A 30 -8.06 -9.50 15.51
C TRP A 30 -9.32 -9.91 16.30
N ASN A 31 -9.50 -9.31 17.48
CA ASN A 31 -10.61 -9.62 18.39
C ASN A 31 -11.88 -8.81 18.10
N LYS A 32 -11.87 -7.93 17.08
CA LYS A 32 -13.00 -7.07 16.75
C LYS A 32 -13.86 -7.77 15.70
N GLN A 33 -15.17 -7.87 15.93
CA GLN A 33 -16.08 -8.58 15.02
C GLN A 33 -16.07 -7.99 13.59
N TYR A 34 -15.94 -6.66 13.49
CA TYR A 34 -15.86 -5.97 12.21
C TYR A 34 -14.60 -6.29 11.39
N PHE A 35 -13.56 -6.87 12.01
CA PHE A 35 -12.40 -7.38 11.28
C PHE A 35 -12.70 -8.66 10.49
N TRP A 36 -13.74 -9.41 10.88
CA TRP A 36 -14.16 -10.67 10.24
C TRP A 36 -15.44 -10.50 9.41
N ASP A 37 -16.41 -9.73 9.89
CA ASP A 37 -17.65 -9.43 9.19
C ASP A 37 -17.89 -7.91 9.14
N THR A 38 -17.78 -7.34 7.93
CA THR A 38 -17.89 -5.90 7.68
C THR A 38 -19.24 -5.31 8.04
N ARG A 39 -20.31 -6.11 8.18
CA ARG A 39 -21.62 -5.60 8.61
C ARG A 39 -21.56 -4.97 10.00
N HIS A 40 -20.66 -5.48 10.85
CA HIS A 40 -20.42 -4.94 12.19
C HIS A 40 -19.73 -3.57 12.16
N CYS A 41 -19.23 -3.10 11.01
CA CYS A 41 -18.79 -1.72 10.84
C CYS A 41 -19.94 -0.73 10.98
N TRP A 42 -21.19 -1.13 10.72
CA TRP A 42 -22.34 -0.22 10.71
C TRP A 42 -23.18 -0.27 11.98
N TYR A 43 -23.05 -1.32 12.81
CA TYR A 43 -23.81 -1.41 14.05
C TYR A 43 -23.44 -0.30 15.03
N GLY A 44 -24.46 0.43 15.47
CA GLY A 44 -24.33 1.59 16.35
C GLY A 44 -23.78 2.84 15.66
N TYR A 45 -23.65 2.86 14.33
CA TYR A 45 -23.30 4.08 13.59
C TYR A 45 -24.39 5.17 13.79
N PRO A 46 -24.02 6.45 13.98
CA PRO A 46 -22.65 7.00 14.01
C PRO A 46 -21.96 6.92 15.38
N TRP A 47 -22.69 6.59 16.44
CA TRP A 47 -22.20 6.60 17.82
C TRP A 47 -21.47 5.32 18.21
N GLN A 48 -20.28 5.13 17.64
CA GLN A 48 -19.44 3.97 17.92
C GLN A 48 -18.33 4.33 18.91
N PRO A 49 -18.20 3.65 20.06
CA PRO A 49 -17.09 3.88 20.97
C PRO A 49 -15.78 3.46 20.29
N ILE A 50 -14.76 4.32 20.40
CA ILE A 50 -13.42 4.10 19.87
C ILE A 50 -12.53 3.68 21.04
N PRO A 51 -12.08 2.41 21.11
CA PRO A 51 -11.12 1.99 22.12
C PRO A 51 -9.78 2.72 21.98
N ASP A 52 -9.07 2.92 23.08
CA ASP A 52 -7.79 3.62 23.11
C ASP A 52 -6.76 2.99 22.16
N GLU A 53 -6.74 1.66 22.04
CA GLU A 53 -5.84 0.96 21.13
C GLU A 53 -6.10 1.30 19.65
N ILE A 54 -7.36 1.52 19.28
CA ILE A 54 -7.73 1.96 17.93
C ILE A 54 -7.40 3.43 17.74
N TYR A 55 -7.62 4.26 18.76
CA TYR A 55 -7.25 5.68 18.71
C TYR A 55 -5.77 5.85 18.40
N TRP A 56 -4.89 5.20 19.17
CA TRP A 56 -3.45 5.34 18.98
C TRP A 56 -2.97 4.75 17.66
N TYR A 57 -3.52 3.60 17.25
CA TYR A 57 -3.26 3.04 15.92
C TYR A 57 -3.54 4.06 14.81
N TYR A 58 -4.72 4.67 14.87
CA TYR A 58 -5.20 5.62 13.87
C TYR A 58 -4.37 6.91 13.84
N MET A 59 -4.07 7.48 15.00
CA MET A 59 -3.35 8.76 15.10
C MET A 59 -1.88 8.63 14.70
N ILE A 60 -1.24 7.52 15.06
CA ILE A 60 0.15 7.24 14.68
C ILE A 60 0.29 7.08 13.17
N GLU A 61 -0.60 6.30 12.54
CA GLU A 61 -0.60 6.16 11.09
C GLU A 61 -0.88 7.49 10.38
N LEU A 62 -1.87 8.28 10.86
CA LEU A 62 -2.16 9.59 10.29
C LEU A 62 -0.93 10.50 10.34
N GLY A 63 -0.24 10.56 11.49
CA GLY A 63 0.99 11.33 11.66
C GLY A 63 2.11 10.86 10.72
N PHE A 64 2.22 9.55 10.51
CA PHE A 64 3.19 9.00 9.57
C PHE A 64 2.87 9.37 8.12
N TYR A 65 1.62 9.27 7.66
CA TYR A 65 1.22 9.70 6.32
C TYR A 65 1.49 11.20 6.09
N TRP A 66 1.26 12.04 7.10
CA TRP A 66 1.68 13.45 7.04
C TRP A 66 3.20 13.62 6.89
N SER A 67 3.99 12.82 7.61
CA SER A 67 5.45 12.84 7.46
C SER A 67 5.92 12.43 6.06
N LEU A 68 5.19 11.52 5.40
CA LEU A 68 5.47 11.12 4.02
C LEU A 68 5.15 12.21 3.01
N VAL A 69 4.07 12.98 3.22
CA VAL A 69 3.76 14.16 2.39
C VAL A 69 4.91 15.17 2.43
N LEU A 70 5.43 15.47 3.62
CA LEU A 70 6.58 16.36 3.77
C LEU A 70 7.83 15.80 3.09
N SER A 71 8.06 14.50 3.22
CA SER A 71 9.18 13.81 2.58
C SER A 71 9.08 13.85 1.05
N LEU A 72 7.87 13.84 0.48
CA LEU A 72 7.62 13.90 -0.96
C LEU A 72 8.18 15.15 -1.62
N PHE A 73 8.15 16.30 -0.92
CA PHE A 73 8.70 17.55 -1.42
C PHE A 73 10.23 17.63 -1.34
N MET A 74 10.83 16.83 -0.45
CA MET A 74 12.28 16.75 -0.26
C MET A 74 12.92 15.68 -1.14
N ASP A 75 12.15 14.69 -1.57
CA ASP A 75 12.60 13.58 -2.40
C ASP A 75 12.68 13.95 -3.90
N VAL A 76 13.54 13.22 -4.61
CA VAL A 76 13.70 13.40 -6.06
C VAL A 76 12.43 12.97 -6.76
N LYS A 77 11.87 13.86 -7.58
CA LYS A 77 10.64 13.59 -8.34
C LYS A 77 10.82 12.39 -9.27
N ARG A 78 10.02 11.36 -9.02
CA ARG A 78 9.93 10.14 -9.84
C ARG A 78 8.77 10.26 -10.84
N LYS A 79 8.63 9.25 -11.70
CA LYS A 79 7.59 9.23 -12.75
C LYS A 79 6.17 9.13 -12.19
N ASP A 80 6.03 8.55 -10.99
CA ASP A 80 4.80 8.34 -10.24
C ASP A 80 4.49 9.49 -9.25
N PHE A 81 5.18 10.63 -9.37
CA PHE A 81 5.08 11.72 -8.39
C PHE A 81 3.65 12.27 -8.24
N VAL A 82 2.92 12.42 -9.35
CA VAL A 82 1.55 12.97 -9.33
C VAL A 82 0.59 11.95 -8.71
N GLU A 83 0.71 10.69 -9.10
CA GLU A 83 -0.05 9.57 -8.56
C GLU A 83 0.16 9.45 -7.05
N MET A 84 1.40 9.61 -6.58
CA MET A 84 1.72 9.61 -5.15
C MET A 84 1.13 10.82 -4.41
N ILE A 85 1.10 12.02 -4.99
CA ILE A 85 0.41 13.17 -4.36
C ILE A 85 -1.09 12.90 -4.25
N ILE A 86 -1.72 12.45 -5.35
CA ILE A 86 -3.16 12.15 -5.35
C ILE A 86 -3.48 11.08 -4.31
N HIS A 87 -2.64 10.05 -4.22
CA HIS A 87 -2.74 9.01 -3.20
C HIS A 87 -2.70 9.57 -1.78
N HIS A 88 -1.69 10.38 -1.43
CA HIS A 88 -1.56 10.90 -0.07
C HIS A 88 -2.73 11.84 0.29
N VAL A 89 -3.18 12.65 -0.65
CA VAL A 89 -4.38 13.50 -0.45
C VAL A 89 -5.61 12.62 -0.24
N ALA A 90 -5.76 11.55 -1.02
CA ALA A 90 -6.87 10.62 -0.90
C ALA A 90 -6.83 9.83 0.42
N THR A 91 -5.69 9.28 0.83
CA THR A 91 -5.56 8.50 2.07
C THR A 91 -5.73 9.37 3.31
N ILE A 92 -5.08 10.53 3.39
CA ILE A 92 -5.29 11.49 4.50
C ILE A 92 -6.75 11.97 4.50
N GLY A 93 -7.33 12.25 3.34
CA GLY A 93 -8.74 12.60 3.20
C GLY A 93 -9.68 11.51 3.72
N LEU A 94 -9.45 10.25 3.36
CA LEU A 94 -10.20 9.09 3.87
C LEU A 94 -10.06 8.98 5.39
N MET A 95 -8.86 9.19 5.93
CA MET A 95 -8.64 9.13 7.36
C MET A 95 -9.42 10.22 8.11
N CYS A 96 -9.30 11.46 7.65
CA CYS A 96 -10.02 12.60 8.22
C CYS A 96 -11.55 12.45 8.11
N PHE A 97 -12.06 12.04 6.94
CA PHE A 97 -13.50 11.87 6.75
C PHE A 97 -14.06 10.70 7.55
N SER A 98 -13.37 9.56 7.60
CA SER A 98 -13.85 8.44 8.43
C SER A 98 -13.82 8.76 9.92
N TRP A 99 -12.88 9.60 10.38
CA TRP A 99 -12.85 10.10 11.75
C TRP A 99 -14.02 11.05 12.03
N ALA A 100 -14.21 12.05 11.17
CA ALA A 100 -15.25 13.07 11.35
C ALA A 100 -16.67 12.51 11.25
N ASP A 101 -16.89 11.48 10.42
CA ASP A 101 -18.18 10.85 10.20
C ASP A 101 -18.43 9.61 11.09
N GLY A 102 -17.49 9.25 11.97
CA GLY A 102 -17.64 8.08 12.84
C GLY A 102 -17.49 6.72 12.14
N MET A 103 -16.97 6.68 10.90
CA MET A 103 -16.67 5.46 10.13
C MET A 103 -15.28 4.88 10.43
N VAL A 104 -14.73 5.13 11.62
CA VAL A 104 -13.36 4.75 12.02
C VAL A 104 -13.12 3.25 11.87
N ARG A 105 -14.13 2.40 12.14
CA ARG A 105 -14.03 0.94 11.93
C ARG A 105 -13.65 0.61 10.49
N ILE A 106 -14.31 1.21 9.51
CA ILE A 106 -14.02 1.00 8.09
C ILE A 106 -12.63 1.56 7.77
N GLY A 107 -12.33 2.77 8.26
CA GLY A 107 -11.01 3.38 8.14
C GLY A 107 -9.89 2.43 8.58
N THR A 108 -10.00 1.81 9.76
CA THR A 108 -8.97 0.89 10.28
C THR A 108 -8.78 -0.35 9.40
N LEU A 109 -9.85 -0.86 8.78
CA LEU A 109 -9.74 -2.00 7.86
C LEU A 109 -9.07 -1.60 6.56
N VAL A 110 -9.34 -0.40 6.05
CA VAL A 110 -8.66 0.16 4.87
C VAL A 110 -7.17 0.28 5.16
N LEU A 111 -6.76 0.84 6.31
CA LEU A 111 -5.35 0.96 6.70
C LEU A 111 -4.65 -0.40 6.69
N VAL A 112 -5.17 -1.38 7.45
CA VAL A 112 -4.51 -2.69 7.61
C VAL A 112 -4.36 -3.45 6.29
N VAL A 113 -5.31 -3.29 5.37
CA VAL A 113 -5.27 -3.92 4.03
C VAL A 113 -4.19 -3.29 3.16
N HIS A 114 -3.98 -1.97 3.25
CA HIS A 114 -2.97 -1.27 2.47
C HIS A 114 -1.57 -1.51 3.03
N ASP A 115 -1.41 -1.48 4.36
CA ASP A 115 -0.15 -1.66 5.08
C ASP A 115 0.46 -3.07 4.90
N ALA A 116 -0.37 -4.07 4.61
CA ALA A 116 0.03 -5.46 4.40
C ALA A 116 1.11 -5.67 3.33
N VAL A 117 1.28 -4.71 2.42
CA VAL A 117 2.14 -4.80 1.24
C VAL A 117 3.40 -3.94 1.35
N ASP A 118 3.34 -2.86 2.13
CA ASP A 118 4.32 -1.77 2.04
C ASP A 118 5.69 -2.14 2.64
N TYR A 119 5.72 -2.94 3.70
CA TYR A 119 6.99 -3.43 4.25
C TYR A 119 7.69 -4.43 3.30
N TRP A 120 6.95 -5.21 2.48
CA TRP A 120 7.57 -6.05 1.45
C TRP A 120 8.25 -5.21 0.37
N MET A 121 7.59 -4.13 -0.07
CA MET A 121 8.13 -3.19 -1.05
C MET A 121 9.42 -2.53 -0.55
N GLU A 122 9.40 -1.99 0.67
CA GLU A 122 10.59 -1.35 1.25
C GLU A 122 11.70 -2.37 1.53
N GLY A 123 11.34 -3.60 1.93
CA GLY A 123 12.28 -4.72 2.07
C GLY A 123 13.00 -5.06 0.76
N ALA A 124 12.27 -5.09 -0.36
CA ALA A 124 12.86 -5.35 -1.66
C ALA A 124 13.81 -4.20 -2.10
N LYS A 125 13.45 -2.93 -1.84
CA LYS A 125 14.35 -1.78 -2.06
C LYS A 125 15.64 -1.91 -1.23
N LEU A 126 15.54 -2.32 0.03
CA LEU A 126 16.69 -2.54 0.91
C LEU A 126 17.60 -3.66 0.39
N ALA A 127 17.04 -4.81 0.01
CA ALA A 127 17.79 -5.91 -0.58
C ALA A 127 18.54 -5.45 -1.85
N LYS A 128 17.90 -4.61 -2.67
CA LYS A 128 18.53 -4.00 -3.85
C LYS A 128 19.69 -3.07 -3.50
N TYR A 129 19.54 -2.21 -2.49
CA TYR A 129 20.62 -1.33 -2.04
C TYR A 129 21.82 -2.09 -1.47
N LEU A 130 21.57 -3.24 -0.83
CA LEU A 130 22.59 -4.16 -0.32
C LEU A 130 23.20 -5.08 -1.39
N ARG A 131 22.73 -5.01 -2.65
CA ARG A 131 23.13 -5.89 -3.76
C ARG A 131 22.84 -7.38 -3.51
N TYR A 132 21.79 -7.67 -2.75
CA TYR A 132 21.26 -9.03 -2.56
C TYR A 132 20.15 -9.32 -3.57
N ASP A 133 20.55 -9.55 -4.82
CA ASP A 133 19.61 -9.66 -5.95
C ASP A 133 18.61 -10.80 -5.79
N LYS A 134 19.05 -11.99 -5.37
CA LYS A 134 18.16 -13.13 -5.08
C LYS A 134 17.09 -12.81 -4.04
N LEU A 135 17.46 -12.07 -3.00
CA LEU A 135 16.52 -11.66 -1.95
C LEU A 135 15.55 -10.60 -2.48
N CYS A 136 16.02 -9.64 -3.30
CA CYS A 136 15.16 -8.65 -3.94
C CYS A 136 14.08 -9.33 -4.79
N ASP A 137 14.47 -10.33 -5.59
CA ASP A 137 13.56 -11.03 -6.48
C ASP A 137 12.49 -11.82 -5.71
N VAL A 138 12.88 -12.52 -4.63
CA VAL A 138 11.93 -13.22 -3.75
C VAL A 138 10.97 -12.23 -3.10
N LEU A 139 11.48 -11.14 -2.53
CA LEU A 139 10.65 -10.11 -1.89
C LEU A 139 9.72 -9.42 -2.89
N PHE A 140 10.16 -9.24 -4.15
CA PHE A 140 9.34 -8.69 -5.22
C PHE A 140 8.15 -9.59 -5.56
N VAL A 141 8.36 -10.90 -5.66
CA VAL A 141 7.28 -11.87 -5.94
C VAL A 141 6.27 -11.89 -4.79
N ILE A 142 6.73 -11.86 -3.54
CA ILE A 142 5.85 -11.77 -2.37
C ILE A 142 5.07 -10.46 -2.39
N PHE A 143 5.74 -9.33 -2.61
CA PHE A 143 5.13 -8.02 -2.75
C PHE A 143 4.03 -8.00 -3.83
N ALA A 144 4.32 -8.48 -5.05
CA ALA A 144 3.37 -8.49 -6.15
C ALA A 144 2.15 -9.38 -5.86
N SER A 145 2.38 -10.54 -5.21
CA SER A 145 1.31 -11.46 -4.82
C SER A 145 0.42 -10.85 -3.74
N MET A 146 1.03 -10.23 -2.71
CA MET A 146 0.31 -9.55 -1.64
C MET A 146 -0.50 -8.36 -2.18
N TRP A 147 0.08 -7.55 -3.09
CA TRP A 147 -0.63 -6.44 -3.74
C TRP A 147 -1.92 -6.90 -4.42
N PHE A 148 -1.84 -7.99 -5.18
CA PHE A 148 -3.00 -8.55 -5.87
C PHE A 148 -4.08 -8.98 -4.86
N ILE A 149 -3.71 -9.75 -3.85
CA ILE A 149 -4.66 -10.28 -2.86
C ILE A 149 -5.33 -9.14 -2.08
N THR A 150 -4.55 -8.18 -1.57
CA THR A 150 -5.09 -7.17 -0.66
C THR A 150 -5.81 -6.04 -1.40
N ARG A 151 -5.21 -5.48 -2.46
CA ARG A 151 -5.72 -4.25 -3.11
C ARG A 151 -6.57 -4.49 -4.35
N ILE A 152 -6.43 -5.65 -5.01
CA ILE A 152 -7.23 -5.99 -6.19
C ILE A 152 -8.39 -6.93 -5.85
N VAL A 153 -8.24 -7.79 -4.84
CA VAL A 153 -9.31 -8.73 -4.44
C VAL A 153 -10.01 -8.26 -3.17
N ILE A 154 -9.32 -8.19 -2.04
CA ILE A 154 -9.95 -7.92 -0.73
C ILE A 154 -10.53 -6.51 -0.67
N TYR A 155 -9.77 -5.48 -1.04
CA TYR A 155 -10.20 -4.09 -0.94
C TYR A 155 -11.52 -3.79 -1.69
N PRO A 156 -11.69 -4.12 -2.98
CA PRO A 156 -12.94 -3.83 -3.69
C PRO A 156 -14.09 -4.75 -3.25
N VAL A 157 -13.85 -6.06 -3.11
CA VAL A 157 -14.91 -7.03 -2.83
C VAL A 157 -15.44 -6.86 -1.41
N ARG A 158 -14.59 -6.48 -0.46
CA ARG A 158 -14.94 -6.40 0.96
C ARG A 158 -15.22 -4.98 1.42
N LEU A 159 -14.30 -4.05 1.18
CA LEU A 159 -14.38 -2.71 1.79
C LEU A 159 -15.24 -1.75 0.96
N ILE A 160 -15.00 -1.68 -0.35
CA ILE A 160 -15.82 -0.85 -1.25
C ILE A 160 -17.25 -1.40 -1.34
N SER A 161 -17.41 -2.72 -1.42
CA SER A 161 -18.74 -3.35 -1.40
C SER A 161 -19.49 -3.08 -0.09
N CYS A 162 -18.80 -3.15 1.06
CA CYS A 162 -19.38 -2.83 2.37
C CYS A 162 -19.92 -1.40 2.41
N THR A 163 -19.15 -0.41 1.98
CA THR A 163 -19.60 0.97 1.97
C THR A 163 -20.73 1.18 1.00
N LEU A 164 -20.56 0.83 -0.27
CA LEU A 164 -21.56 1.11 -1.31
C LEU A 164 -22.89 0.36 -1.10
N ASN A 165 -22.86 -0.90 -0.65
CA ASN A 165 -24.06 -1.73 -0.56
C ASN A 165 -24.66 -1.75 0.84
N GLU A 166 -23.85 -1.96 1.89
CA GLU A 166 -24.34 -2.10 3.27
C GLU A 166 -24.56 -0.73 3.93
N GLY A 167 -23.67 0.24 3.67
CA GLY A 167 -23.70 1.56 4.29
C GLY A 167 -24.78 2.49 3.77
N HIS A 168 -25.13 2.41 2.47
CA HIS A 168 -26.06 3.35 1.84
C HIS A 168 -27.43 3.39 2.53
N HIS A 169 -27.94 2.24 2.97
CA HIS A 169 -29.22 2.13 3.66
C HIS A 169 -29.20 2.66 5.09
N ILE A 170 -28.02 2.74 5.71
CA ILE A 170 -27.85 3.08 7.13
C ILE A 170 -27.53 4.57 7.28
N VAL A 171 -26.64 5.10 6.44
CA VAL A 171 -26.22 6.51 6.49
C VAL A 171 -27.23 7.44 5.81
N GLY A 172 -27.94 6.95 4.79
CA GLY A 172 -28.90 7.75 4.02
C GLY A 172 -28.21 8.82 3.14
N TRP A 173 -28.93 9.91 2.85
CA TRP A 173 -28.45 10.98 1.97
C TRP A 173 -27.56 11.99 2.70
N PHE A 174 -26.33 11.57 3.03
CA PHE A 174 -25.33 12.44 3.65
C PHE A 174 -24.16 12.75 2.68
N PRO A 175 -23.89 14.03 2.34
CA PRO A 175 -22.85 14.37 1.36
C PRO A 175 -21.44 13.85 1.68
N MET A 176 -21.07 13.84 2.95
CA MET A 176 -19.73 13.41 3.39
C MET A 176 -19.49 11.92 3.10
N TYR A 177 -20.52 11.10 3.24
CA TYR A 177 -20.48 9.67 2.92
C TYR A 177 -20.20 9.41 1.44
N TYR A 178 -20.80 10.21 0.54
CA TYR A 178 -20.48 10.12 -0.89
C TYR A 178 -19.05 10.60 -1.19
N GLY A 179 -18.57 11.62 -0.48
CA GLY A 179 -17.17 12.05 -0.53
C GLY A 179 -16.20 10.95 -0.11
N PHE A 180 -16.50 10.25 0.98
CA PHE A 180 -15.70 9.10 1.44
C PHE A 180 -15.65 7.98 0.42
N ASN A 181 -16.81 7.57 -0.13
CA ASN A 181 -16.88 6.54 -1.18
C ASN A 181 -16.14 6.96 -2.46
N PHE A 182 -16.24 8.22 -2.85
CA PHE A 182 -15.49 8.74 -3.98
C PHE A 182 -13.98 8.60 -3.76
N LEU A 183 -13.46 8.97 -2.58
CA LEU A 183 -12.04 8.80 -2.27
C LEU A 183 -11.62 7.32 -2.25
N LEU A 184 -12.48 6.39 -1.78
CA LEU A 184 -12.18 4.95 -1.84
C LEU A 184 -12.02 4.46 -3.28
N LEU A 185 -12.86 4.94 -4.20
CA LEU A 185 -12.77 4.62 -5.63
C LEU A 185 -11.54 5.26 -6.28
N VAL A 186 -11.17 6.48 -5.90
CA VAL A 186 -9.91 7.11 -6.34
C VAL A 186 -8.72 6.25 -5.90
N LEU A 187 -8.70 5.79 -4.65
CA LEU A 187 -7.64 4.94 -4.13
C LEU A 187 -7.58 3.61 -4.91
N GLN A 188 -8.72 2.99 -5.18
CA GLN A 188 -8.79 1.77 -5.99
C GLN A 188 -8.24 1.96 -7.42
N ALA A 189 -8.55 3.09 -8.06
CA ALA A 189 -8.07 3.39 -9.41
C ALA A 189 -6.53 3.53 -9.44
N LEU A 190 -5.95 4.17 -8.41
CA LEU A 190 -4.50 4.25 -8.24
C LEU A 190 -3.88 2.87 -8.02
N ASP A 191 -4.50 2.02 -7.20
CA ASP A 191 -4.01 0.67 -6.95
C ASP A 191 -4.02 -0.21 -8.21
N ILE A 192 -5.02 -0.06 -9.07
CA ILE A 192 -5.07 -0.72 -10.38
C ILE A 192 -3.95 -0.20 -11.29
N ASN A 193 -3.74 1.12 -11.33
CA ASN A 193 -2.67 1.71 -12.15
C ASN A 193 -1.29 1.18 -11.73
N TRP A 194 -1.01 1.14 -10.43
CA TRP A 194 0.23 0.57 -9.90
C TRP A 194 0.34 -0.92 -10.15
N PHE A 195 -0.75 -1.67 -9.99
CA PHE A 195 -0.75 -3.10 -10.29
C PHE A 195 -0.39 -3.38 -11.75
N ILE A 196 -0.91 -2.60 -12.71
CA ILE A 196 -0.53 -2.70 -14.12
C ILE A 196 0.99 -2.59 -14.28
N VAL A 197 1.64 -1.68 -13.55
CA VAL A 197 3.09 -1.56 -13.69
C VAL A 197 3.87 -2.63 -12.94
N ILE A 198 3.39 -3.10 -11.79
CA ILE A 198 3.95 -4.28 -11.12
C ILE A 198 3.93 -5.48 -12.07
N VAL A 199 2.82 -5.72 -12.77
CA VAL A 199 2.69 -6.79 -13.77
C VAL A 199 3.67 -6.59 -14.93
N ARG A 200 3.81 -5.36 -15.45
CA ARG A 200 4.80 -5.05 -16.49
C ARG A 200 6.22 -5.38 -16.05
N MET A 201 6.57 -5.07 -14.79
CA MET A 201 7.88 -5.39 -14.23
C MET A 201 8.08 -6.89 -14.06
N ALA A 202 7.06 -7.61 -13.59
CA ALA A 202 7.10 -9.06 -13.48
C ALA A 202 7.25 -9.74 -14.85
N HIS A 203 6.56 -9.25 -15.89
CA HIS A 203 6.70 -9.77 -17.24
C HIS A 203 8.12 -9.57 -17.81
N VAL A 204 8.72 -8.41 -17.59
CA VAL A 204 10.10 -8.14 -17.99
C VAL A 204 11.07 -9.04 -17.23
N PHE A 205 10.85 -9.25 -15.94
CA PHE A 205 11.66 -10.16 -15.12
C PHE A 205 11.63 -11.61 -15.65
N ILE A 206 10.45 -12.12 -16.00
CA ILE A 206 10.30 -13.49 -16.54
C ILE A 206 10.92 -13.62 -17.93
N THR A 207 10.69 -12.65 -18.81
CA THR A 207 11.19 -12.70 -20.20
C THR A 207 12.70 -12.50 -20.32
N GLN A 208 13.31 -11.67 -19.46
CA GLN A 208 14.76 -11.48 -19.42
C GLN A 208 15.49 -12.56 -18.59
N GLY A 209 14.76 -13.28 -17.74
CA GLY A 209 15.27 -14.45 -17.00
C GLY A 209 15.30 -15.74 -17.82
N GLN A 210 14.68 -15.78 -19.01
CA GLN A 210 14.83 -16.90 -19.93
C GLN A 210 16.15 -16.79 -20.70
N PRO A 211 17.09 -17.76 -20.58
CA PRO A 211 18.26 -17.79 -21.43
C PRO A 211 17.77 -17.92 -22.87
N ASN A 212 18.20 -16.98 -23.71
CA ASN A 212 17.77 -16.80 -25.09
C ASN A 212 18.14 -18.04 -25.95
N GLY A 213 17.33 -19.09 -25.86
CA GLY A 213 17.45 -20.30 -26.66
C GLY A 213 16.75 -20.11 -28.00
N LYS A 214 17.30 -19.23 -28.85
CA LYS A 214 17.13 -19.21 -30.32
C LYS A 214 17.79 -17.94 -30.90
N ASN A 215 19.08 -18.06 -31.21
CA ASN A 215 19.67 -17.75 -32.51
C ASN A 215 21.20 -17.73 -32.36
N GLY A 216 21.87 -18.74 -32.93
CA GLY A 216 23.31 -18.72 -33.09
C GLY A 216 23.71 -17.62 -34.08
N THR A 217 24.60 -16.74 -33.67
CA THR A 217 25.94 -16.51 -34.26
C THR A 217 26.66 -15.50 -33.34
N GLN A 218 27.88 -15.83 -32.93
CA GLN A 218 28.68 -15.11 -31.92
C GLN A 218 29.02 -13.66 -32.31
N VAL A 219 29.03 -12.73 -31.33
CA VAL A 219 30.12 -11.75 -31.09
C VAL A 219 30.13 -11.32 -29.61
N SER A 220 31.21 -11.70 -28.91
CA SER A 220 32.04 -10.97 -27.91
C SER A 220 31.42 -10.01 -26.86
N ASN A 221 31.74 -10.31 -25.59
CA ASN A 221 31.97 -9.42 -24.44
C ASN A 221 30.94 -8.33 -24.10
N ASN A 222 30.17 -8.59 -23.03
CA ASN A 222 30.22 -7.79 -21.80
C ASN A 222 29.36 -8.47 -20.72
N ASN A 223 29.83 -8.45 -19.47
CA ASN A 223 29.12 -8.86 -18.24
C ASN A 223 27.60 -8.83 -18.36
N GLN A 224 26.99 -9.98 -18.64
CA GLN A 224 25.54 -10.13 -18.68
C GLN A 224 25.03 -10.26 -17.24
N ALA A 225 24.90 -9.11 -16.58
CA ALA A 225 24.20 -9.01 -15.31
C ALA A 225 22.75 -9.48 -15.51
N MET A 226 22.29 -10.39 -14.66
CA MET A 226 20.87 -10.78 -14.58
C MET A 226 19.99 -9.52 -14.49
N PRO A 227 18.78 -9.54 -15.07
CA PRO A 227 17.86 -8.41 -15.05
C PRO A 227 17.47 -8.11 -13.61
N THR A 228 18.16 -7.14 -13.02
CA THR A 228 18.00 -6.89 -11.60
C THR A 228 16.70 -6.16 -11.35
N CYS A 229 15.89 -6.69 -10.42
CA CYS A 229 14.83 -6.03 -9.65
C CYS A 229 14.81 -4.48 -9.86
N GLN A 230 13.93 -3.99 -10.74
CA GLN A 230 13.84 -2.56 -11.14
C GLN A 230 12.99 -1.72 -10.15
N ILE A 231 12.74 -2.24 -8.95
CA ILE A 231 11.89 -1.62 -7.91
C ILE A 231 12.37 -0.21 -7.52
N THR A 232 13.65 0.10 -7.68
CA THR A 232 14.19 1.43 -7.31
C THR A 232 13.75 2.55 -8.24
N LYS A 233 13.08 2.25 -9.36
CA LYS A 233 12.45 3.25 -10.24
C LYS A 233 11.00 3.57 -9.81
N TRP A 234 10.51 2.89 -8.77
CA TRP A 234 9.29 3.14 -8.01
C TRP A 234 9.60 3.74 -6.64
#